data_AF-A0A382F0L4-F1
#
_entry.id   AF-A0A382F0L4-F1
#
_cell.length_a   1.000
_cell.length_b   1.000
_cell.length_c   1.000
_cell.angle_alpha   90.00
_cell.angle_beta   90.00
_cell.angle_gamma   90.00
#
_symmetry.space_group_name_H-M   'P 1'
#
loop_
_entity.id
_entity.type
_entity.pdbx_description
1 polymer ?
#
loop_
_entity_poly.entity_id
_entity_poly.type
_entity_poly.pdbx_seq_one_letter_code
_entity_poly.pdbx_strand_id
1 'polypeptide(L)'
;VTDLEIKESFDRDGYVVVHDIIDDVALAPIRNLISSRVDAYAVEQHTQGKLSSLYAEEPFESRYARICSEQSLSPRDWPFGSFGREFYDLYTLPDVLNVLRLIL
;
A
#
# COMPACT_ATOMS: atom_id res chain seq x y z
N VAL A 1 -8.06 12.06 19.07
CA VAL A 1 -6.81 11.90 19.83
C VAL A 1 -6.08 13.22 19.76
N THR A 2 -5.64 13.76 20.90
CA THR A 2 -4.86 15.00 20.95
C THR A 2 -3.39 14.74 20.66
N ASP A 3 -2.65 15.77 20.26
CA ASP A 3 -1.19 15.70 20.04
C ASP A 3 -0.45 15.12 21.27
N LEU A 4 -0.89 15.49 22.47
CA LEU A 4 -0.32 14.99 23.73
C LEU A 4 -0.60 13.50 23.92
N GLU A 5 -1.83 13.05 23.67
CA GLU A 5 -2.20 11.63 23.76
C GLU A 5 -1.43 10.77 22.76
N ILE A 6 -1.15 11.30 21.55
CA ILE A 6 -0.34 10.62 20.54
C ILE A 6 1.08 10.39 21.08
N LYS A 7 1.70 11.46 21.59
CA LYS A 7 3.07 11.39 22.12
C LYS A 7 3.17 10.48 23.35
N GLU A 8 2.29 10.64 24.33
CA GLU A 8 2.30 9.82 25.55
C GLU A 8 2.10 8.33 25.25
N SER A 9 1.25 8.00 24.28
CA SER A 9 1.05 6.60 23.87
C SER A 9 2.28 6.04 23.19
N PHE A 10 2.91 6.80 22.29
CA PHE A 10 4.15 6.38 21.65
C PHE A 10 5.30 6.21 22.66
N ASP A 11 5.49 7.16 23.58
CA ASP A 11 6.55 7.11 24.59
C ASP A 11 6.37 5.92 25.55
N ARG A 12 5.13 5.51 25.83
CA ARG A 12 4.80 4.38 26.70
C ARG A 12 4.91 3.02 25.98
N ASP A 13 4.34 2.92 24.79
CA ASP A 13 4.09 1.62 24.14
C ASP A 13 5.07 1.34 22.99
N GLY A 14 5.85 2.33 22.56
CA GLY A 14 6.75 2.24 21.40
C GLY A 14 6.03 2.31 20.04
N TYR A 15 4.70 2.52 20.05
CA TYR A 15 3.87 2.73 18.88
C TYR A 15 2.61 3.52 19.25
N VAL A 16 1.94 4.08 18.25
CA VAL A 16 0.63 4.72 18.40
C VAL A 16 -0.22 4.45 17.17
N VAL A 17 -1.50 4.17 17.38
CA VAL A 17 -2.47 3.99 16.29
C VAL A 17 -3.32 5.25 16.19
N VAL A 18 -3.13 6.00 15.11
CA VAL A 18 -3.94 7.19 14.80
C VAL A 18 -4.92 6.83 13.69
N HIS A 19 -6.19 7.05 13.96
CA HIS A 19 -7.28 6.69 13.06
C HIS A 19 -7.63 7.89 12.17
N ASP A 20 -8.12 7.62 10.97
CA ASP A 20 -8.69 8.62 10.07
C ASP A 20 -7.75 9.79 9.71
N ILE A 21 -6.43 9.54 9.72
CA ILE A 21 -5.41 10.55 9.38
C ILE A 21 -5.21 10.76 7.88
N ILE A 22 -5.76 9.87 7.04
CA ILE A 22 -5.68 9.98 5.59
C ILE A 22 -7.09 9.76 5.06
N ASP A 23 -7.59 10.75 4.32
CA ASP A 23 -8.85 10.64 3.60
C ASP A 23 -8.78 9.50 2.56
N ASP A 24 -9.84 8.71 2.43
CA ASP A 24 -9.94 7.64 1.44
C ASP A 24 -9.74 8.18 0.01
N VAL A 25 -10.18 9.41 -0.27
CA VAL A 25 -9.96 10.09 -1.55
C VAL A 25 -8.48 10.34 -1.81
N ALA A 26 -7.70 10.65 -0.77
CA ALA A 26 -6.26 10.84 -0.88
C ALA A 26 -5.50 9.52 -1.15
N LEU A 27 -6.11 8.37 -0.87
CA LEU A 27 -5.56 7.05 -1.19
C LEU A 27 -5.82 6.62 -2.64
N ALA A 28 -6.73 7.28 -3.36
CA ALA A 28 -7.08 6.88 -4.73
C ALA A 28 -5.88 6.86 -5.69
N PRO A 29 -4.96 7.86 -5.70
CA PRO A 29 -3.81 7.84 -6.62
C PRO A 29 -2.89 6.64 -6.40
N ILE A 30 -2.56 6.32 -5.15
CA ILE A 30 -1.69 5.17 -4.85
C ILE A 30 -2.39 3.84 -5.15
N ARG A 31 -3.69 3.71 -4.85
CA ARG A 31 -4.48 2.52 -5.20
C ARG A 31 -4.49 2.29 -6.72
N ASN A 32 -4.71 3.35 -7.50
CA ASN A 32 -4.70 3.29 -8.96
C ASN A 32 -3.32 2.90 -9.51
N LEU A 33 -2.23 3.46 -8.96
CA LEU A 33 -0.87 3.07 -9.33
C LEU A 33 -0.66 1.57 -9.08
N ILE A 34 -0.97 1.09 -7.88
CA ILE A 34 -0.75 -0.32 -7.51
C ILE A 34 -1.59 -1.24 -8.40
N SER A 35 -2.86 -0.90 -8.63
CA SER A 35 -3.74 -1.66 -9.53
C SER A 35 -3.13 -1.77 -10.93
N SER A 36 -2.67 -0.65 -11.51
CA SER A 36 -2.06 -0.66 -12.84
C SER A 36 -0.77 -1.50 -12.92
N ARG A 37 0.02 -1.53 -11.85
CA ARG A 37 1.25 -2.34 -11.76
C ARG A 37 0.95 -3.82 -11.64
N VAL A 38 -0.05 -4.18 -10.85
CA VAL A 38 -0.53 -5.57 -10.75
C VAL A 38 -1.07 -6.05 -12.10
N ASP A 39 -1.83 -5.21 -12.80
CA ASP A 39 -2.36 -5.55 -14.13
C ASP A 39 -1.23 -5.77 -15.15
N ALA A 40 -0.25 -4.88 -15.20
CA ALA A 40 0.91 -5.03 -16.07
C ALA A 40 1.72 -6.30 -15.74
N TYR A 41 1.92 -6.56 -14.44
CA TYR A 41 2.62 -7.76 -13.98
C TYR A 41 1.87 -9.04 -14.34
N ALA A 42 0.55 -9.09 -14.13
CA ALA A 42 -0.28 -10.24 -14.47
C ALA A 42 -0.21 -10.56 -15.97
N VAL A 43 -0.32 -9.54 -16.83
CA VAL A 43 -0.18 -9.67 -18.28
C VAL A 43 1.19 -10.23 -18.64
N GLU A 44 2.27 -9.66 -18.09
CA GLU A 44 3.63 -10.14 -18.35
C GLU A 44 3.80 -11.61 -17.95
N GLN A 45 3.43 -11.98 -16.73
CA GLN A 45 3.62 -13.34 -16.23
C GLN A 45 2.76 -14.37 -16.98
N HIS A 46 1.52 -14.02 -17.34
CA HIS A 46 0.66 -14.89 -18.14
C HIS A 46 1.22 -15.10 -19.55
N THR A 47 1.72 -14.04 -20.18
CA THR A 47 2.34 -14.12 -21.52
C THR A 47 3.60 -15.00 -21.49
N GLN A 48 4.30 -15.05 -20.36
CA GLN A 48 5.45 -15.93 -20.12
C GLN A 48 5.07 -17.36 -19.69
N GLY A 49 3.77 -17.69 -19.57
CA GLY A 49 3.29 -18.99 -19.11
C GLY A 49 3.54 -19.27 -17.62
N LYS A 50 3.89 -18.24 -16.84
CA LYS A 50 4.15 -18.31 -15.39
C LYS A 50 2.90 -18.06 -14.55
N LEU A 51 1.80 -17.68 -15.19
CA LEU A 51 0.52 -17.45 -14.57
C LEU A 51 -0.57 -18.13 -15.41
N SER A 52 -1.47 -18.85 -14.74
CA SER A 52 -2.52 -19.66 -15.35
C SER A 52 -3.69 -18.84 -15.90
N SER A 53 -3.93 -17.65 -15.33
CA SER A 53 -4.99 -16.72 -15.71
C SER A 53 -4.65 -15.31 -15.26
N LEU A 54 -5.21 -14.30 -15.94
CA LEU A 54 -5.07 -12.90 -15.54
C LEU A 54 -5.92 -12.52 -14.32
N TYR A 55 -6.90 -13.35 -13.94
CA TYR A 55 -7.87 -13.06 -12.86
C TYR A 55 -8.61 -11.71 -13.06
N ALA A 56 -8.89 -11.35 -14.32
CA ALA A 56 -9.45 -10.04 -14.70
C ALA A 56 -10.87 -9.77 -14.14
N GLU A 57 -11.62 -10.82 -13.81
CA GLU A 57 -12.98 -10.73 -13.26
C GLU A 57 -13.00 -10.44 -11.75
N GLU A 58 -11.87 -10.55 -11.06
CA GLU A 58 -11.76 -10.34 -9.62
C GLU A 58 -11.45 -8.87 -9.29
N PRO A 59 -11.92 -8.34 -8.14
CA PRO A 59 -11.45 -7.07 -7.59
C PRO A 59 -9.93 -7.04 -7.40
N PHE A 60 -9.36 -5.84 -7.39
CA PHE A 60 -7.91 -5.63 -7.28
C PHE A 60 -7.28 -6.41 -6.11
N GLU A 61 -7.88 -6.33 -4.93
CA GLU A 61 -7.36 -6.93 -3.70
C GLU A 61 -7.30 -8.46 -3.81
N SER A 62 -8.31 -9.05 -4.43
CA SER A 62 -8.39 -10.49 -4.69
C SER A 62 -7.41 -10.92 -5.77
N ARG A 63 -7.24 -10.11 -6.82
CA ARG A 63 -6.37 -10.40 -7.97
C ARG A 63 -4.92 -10.55 -7.56
N TYR A 64 -4.38 -9.58 -6.84
CA TYR A 64 -2.98 -9.64 -6.40
C TYR A 64 -2.73 -10.82 -5.46
N ALA A 65 -3.66 -11.09 -4.53
CA ALA A 65 -3.57 -12.23 -3.62
C ALA A 65 -3.52 -13.58 -4.37
N ARG A 66 -4.32 -13.75 -5.43
CA ARG A 66 -4.32 -14.96 -6.28
C ARG A 66 -2.97 -15.14 -7.00
N ILE A 67 -2.44 -14.07 -7.59
CA ILE A 67 -1.14 -14.08 -8.28
C ILE A 67 -0.03 -14.48 -7.29
N CYS A 68 0.01 -13.85 -6.11
CA CYS A 68 0.99 -14.21 -5.08
C CYS A 68 0.88 -15.67 -4.65
N SER A 69 -0.35 -16.17 -4.44
CA SER A 69 -0.58 -17.55 -4.04
C SER A 69 -0.13 -18.55 -5.11
N GLU A 70 -0.38 -18.28 -6.39
CA GLU A 70 -0.02 -19.18 -7.49
C GLU A 70 1.50 -19.25 -7.66
N GLN A 71 2.17 -18.11 -7.57
CA GLN A 71 3.61 -18.00 -7.81
C GLN A 71 4.46 -18.18 -6.55
N SER A 72 3.83 -18.50 -5.42
CA SER A 72 4.49 -18.60 -4.11
C SER A 72 5.29 -17.34 -3.76
N LEU A 73 4.77 -16.16 -4.13
CA LEU A 73 5.38 -14.86 -3.84
C LEU A 73 4.88 -14.34 -2.50
N SER A 74 5.76 -13.64 -1.77
CA SER A 74 5.31 -12.83 -0.64
C SER A 74 4.70 -11.53 -1.18
N PRO A 75 3.49 -11.13 -0.74
CA PRO A 75 2.88 -9.86 -1.17
C PRO A 75 3.74 -8.63 -0.83
N ARG A 76 4.66 -8.77 0.14
CA ARG A 76 5.60 -7.73 0.58
C ARG A 76 6.82 -7.59 -0.31
N ASP A 77 7.03 -8.50 -1.25
CA ASP A 77 8.21 -8.49 -2.10
C ASP A 77 8.11 -7.43 -3.20
N TRP A 78 6.88 -6.92 -3.48
CA TRP A 78 6.59 -5.88 -4.47
C TRP A 78 7.41 -6.09 -5.75
N PRO A 79 7.18 -7.19 -6.51
CA PRO A 79 8.04 -7.54 -7.64
C PRO A 79 8.07 -6.47 -8.75
N PHE A 80 7.14 -5.52 -8.71
CA PHE A 80 7.03 -4.37 -9.62
C PHE A 80 7.54 -3.04 -9.01
N GLY A 81 8.19 -3.09 -7.85
CA GLY A 81 8.81 -1.95 -7.17
C GLY A 81 7.83 -1.10 -6.33
N SER A 82 8.39 -0.35 -5.37
CA SER A 82 7.67 0.51 -4.41
C SER A 82 8.15 1.97 -4.47
N PHE A 83 8.38 2.48 -5.68
CA PHE A 83 8.91 3.82 -5.91
C PHE A 83 8.05 4.56 -6.93
N GLY A 84 7.86 5.87 -6.72
CA GLY A 84 7.04 6.69 -7.62
C GLY A 84 6.62 8.00 -6.98
N ARG A 85 6.01 8.87 -7.78
CA ARG A 85 5.49 10.16 -7.31
C ARG A 85 4.33 9.94 -6.34
N GLU A 86 3.47 8.97 -6.60
CA GLU A 86 2.30 8.65 -5.79
C GLU A 86 2.69 8.17 -4.39
N PHE A 87 3.78 7.39 -4.27
CA PHE A 87 4.34 7.01 -2.97
C PHE A 87 4.90 8.24 -2.23
N TYR A 88 5.65 9.09 -2.92
CA TYR A 88 6.19 10.32 -2.35
C TYR A 88 5.06 11.23 -1.85
N ASP A 89 4.04 11.46 -2.67
CA ASP A 89 2.91 12.33 -2.36
C ASP A 89 2.13 11.76 -1.15
N LEU A 90 1.94 10.44 -1.06
CA LEU A 90 1.34 9.79 0.11
C LEU A 90 2.16 10.00 1.39
N TYR A 91 3.47 9.76 1.35
CA TYR A 91 4.34 9.89 2.53
C TYR A 91 4.53 11.35 2.98
N THR A 92 4.32 12.29 2.07
CA THR A 92 4.44 13.73 2.35
C THR A 92 3.10 14.42 2.59
N LEU A 93 2.02 13.65 2.77
CA LEU A 93 0.74 14.20 3.22
C LEU A 93 0.93 14.96 4.55
N PRO A 94 0.35 16.17 4.69
CA PRO A 94 0.50 16.98 5.89
C PRO A 94 0.14 16.25 7.18
N ASP A 95 -0.92 15.44 7.15
CA ASP A 95 -1.39 14.69 8.33
C ASP A 95 -0.41 13.58 8.74
N VAL A 96 0.18 12.88 7.76
CA VAL A 96 1.24 11.89 8.00
C VAL A 96 2.47 12.56 8.62
N LEU A 97 2.93 13.66 8.02
CA LEU A 97 4.07 14.42 8.51
C LEU A 97 3.81 15.02 9.90
N ASN A 98 2.57 15.42 10.19
CA ASN A 98 2.20 15.94 11.50
C ASN A 98 2.31 14.86 12.58
N VAL A 99 1.84 13.64 12.33
CA VAL A 99 2.01 12.52 13.28
C VAL A 99 3.49 12.23 13.51
N LEU A 100 4.30 12.19 12.45
CA LEU A 100 5.74 11.97 12.58
C LEU A 100 6.43 13.07 13.40
N ARG A 101 6.05 14.34 13.21
CA ARG A 101 6.55 15.49 13.99
C ARG A 101 6.24 15.38 15.50
N LEU A 102 5.19 14.67 15.88
CA LEU A 102 4.80 14.52 17.28
C LEU A 102 5.61 13.45 18.01
N ILE A 103 6.10 12.44 17.29
CA ILE A 103 6.76 11.26 17.86
C ILE A 103 8.28 11.21 17.61
N LEU A 104 8.80 12.05 16.71
CA LEU A 104 10.23 12.22 16.39
C LEU A 104 10.74 13.56 16.90
#